data_AF-A0A183EIU3-F1
#
_entry.id   AF-A0A183EIU3-F1
#
_cell.length_a   1.000
_cell.length_b   1.000
_cell.length_c   1.000
_cell.angle_alpha   90.00
_cell.angle_beta   90.00
_cell.angle_gamma   90.00
#
_symmetry.space_group_name_H-M   'P 1'
#
loop_
_entity.id
_entity.type
_entity.pdbx_description
1 polymer ?
#
loop_
_entity_poly.entity_id
_entity_poly.type
_entity_poly.pdbx_seq_one_letter_code
_entity_poly.pdbx_strand_id
1 'polypeptide(L)'
;MLFVSVITVLQDCYGVPYVPEGQWLCRRCQMSPSTPVSCVLCPSSHGAFKQTVDNNWAHVVCALWLNEVHFANSVFMEPIDGVANSLRRRCKLRCIVCKKKVGACLQCSKVLLLPLL
;
A
#
# COMPACT_ATOMS: atom_id res chain seq x y z
N MET A 1 20.76 5.41 -20.02
CA MET A 1 20.42 5.60 -18.60
C MET A 1 19.28 4.64 -18.27
N LEU A 2 19.55 3.55 -17.56
CA LEU A 2 18.55 2.54 -17.24
C LEU A 2 17.66 3.07 -16.10
N PHE A 3 16.38 3.35 -16.39
CA PHE A 3 15.40 3.74 -15.38
C PHE A 3 15.15 2.55 -14.43
N VAL A 4 15.83 2.53 -13.28
CA VAL A 4 15.70 1.46 -12.27
C VAL A 4 14.32 1.50 -11.55
N SER A 5 13.55 2.57 -11.70
CA SER A 5 12.20 2.69 -11.13
C SER A 5 11.22 3.28 -12.15
N VAL A 6 10.17 2.53 -12.50
CA VAL A 6 9.08 2.95 -13.41
C VAL A 6 7.88 3.53 -12.66
N ILE A 7 7.99 3.73 -11.35
CA ILE A 7 6.87 4.26 -10.55
C ILE A 7 6.95 5.79 -10.51
N THR A 8 5.81 6.43 -10.70
CA THR A 8 5.65 7.89 -10.49
C THR A 8 4.78 8.08 -9.27
N VAL A 9 5.28 8.83 -8.29
CA VAL A 9 4.56 9.12 -7.05
C VAL A 9 4.76 10.59 -6.69
N LEU A 10 3.74 11.21 -6.11
CA LEU A 10 3.93 12.49 -5.44
C LEU A 10 4.73 12.26 -4.15
N GLN A 11 5.58 13.23 -3.82
CA GLN A 11 6.44 13.21 -2.64
C GLN A 11 5.65 12.85 -1.37
N ASP A 12 4.56 13.57 -1.12
CA ASP A 12 3.71 13.39 0.06
C ASP A 12 2.87 12.11 0.02
N CYS A 13 2.58 11.58 -1.17
CA CYS A 13 1.82 10.34 -1.31
C CYS A 13 2.68 9.09 -1.04
N TYR A 14 4.01 9.22 -1.02
CA TYR A 14 4.94 8.11 -0.75
C TYR A 14 5.79 8.31 0.51
N GLY A 15 5.72 9.51 1.12
CA GLY A 15 6.50 9.88 2.30
C GLY A 15 7.98 10.07 2.00
N VAL A 16 8.29 10.78 0.92
CA VAL A 16 9.67 11.15 0.59
C VAL A 16 9.98 12.50 1.28
N PRO A 17 10.89 12.56 2.28
CA PRO A 17 11.11 13.80 3.05
C PRO A 17 11.75 14.92 2.22
N TYR A 18 12.61 14.56 1.27
CA TYR A 18 13.26 15.48 0.36
C TYR A 18 13.49 14.81 -1.00
N VAL A 19 13.38 15.58 -2.07
CA VAL A 19 13.71 15.10 -3.43
C VAL A 19 15.23 15.18 -3.59
N PRO A 20 15.94 14.05 -3.81
CA PRO A 20 17.39 14.08 -3.93
C PRO A 20 17.82 14.70 -5.26
N GLU A 21 18.98 15.36 -5.27
CA GLU A 21 19.66 15.70 -6.51
C GLU A 21 20.20 14.42 -7.16
N GLY A 22 19.63 14.03 -8.31
CA GLY A 22 20.00 12.83 -9.04
C GLY A 22 18.94 11.72 -9.00
N GLN A 23 19.40 10.46 -9.07
CA GLN A 23 18.49 9.34 -9.20
C GLN A 23 17.82 8.99 -7.87
N TRP A 24 16.49 9.03 -7.85
CA TRP A 24 15.68 8.49 -6.77
C TRP A 24 15.26 7.04 -7.05
N LEU A 25 15.26 6.21 -6.02
CA LEU A 25 14.78 4.83 -6.05
C LEU A 25 13.71 4.63 -4.99
N CYS A 26 12.60 3.99 -5.37
CA CYS A 26 11.59 3.58 -4.40
C CYS A 26 12.10 2.45 -3.49
N ARG A 27 11.43 2.22 -2.35
CA ARG A 27 11.85 1.19 -1.37
C ARG A 27 11.98 -0.20 -1.98
N ARG A 28 11.06 -0.58 -2.88
CA ARG A 28 11.14 -1.86 -3.60
C ARG A 28 12.44 -1.97 -4.39
N CYS A 29 12.79 -0.94 -5.18
CA CYS A 29 14.00 -0.97 -6.00
C CYS A 29 15.28 -0.93 -5.14
N GLN A 30 15.25 -0.25 -3.99
CA GLN A 30 16.37 -0.22 -3.05
C GLN A 30 16.63 -1.59 -2.40
N MET A 31 15.57 -2.30 -2.00
CA MET A 31 15.70 -3.53 -1.20
C MET A 31 15.59 -4.82 -2.03
N SER A 32 14.87 -4.79 -3.14
CA SER A 32 14.56 -5.94 -3.98
C SER A 32 14.62 -5.56 -5.46
N PRO A 33 15.80 -5.19 -5.99
CA PRO A 33 15.95 -4.65 -7.34
C PRO A 33 15.57 -5.65 -8.43
N SER A 34 15.95 -6.92 -8.25
CA SER A 34 15.78 -7.98 -9.26
C SER A 34 14.65 -8.95 -8.92
N THR A 35 14.22 -8.99 -7.66
CA THR A 35 13.19 -9.92 -7.19
C THR A 35 11.85 -9.19 -7.10
N PRO A 36 10.79 -9.67 -7.77
CA PRO A 36 9.47 -9.08 -7.65
C PRO A 36 8.92 -9.27 -6.23
N VAL A 37 8.18 -8.28 -5.75
CA VAL A 37 7.49 -8.32 -4.46
C VAL A 37 5.99 -8.39 -4.69
N SER A 38 5.26 -9.00 -3.75
CA SER A 38 3.80 -9.12 -3.81
C SER A 38 3.15 -8.36 -2.68
N CYS A 39 2.05 -7.66 -2.98
CA CYS A 39 1.25 -6.99 -1.96
C CYS A 39 0.43 -8.05 -1.20
N VAL A 40 0.54 -8.06 0.13
CA VAL A 40 -0.26 -8.99 0.96
C VAL A 40 -1.74 -8.61 1.05
N LEU A 41 -2.11 -7.38 0.68
CA LEU A 41 -3.47 -6.85 0.79
C LEU A 41 -4.28 -6.96 -0.51
N CYS A 42 -3.67 -7.24 -1.66
CA CYS A 42 -4.37 -7.31 -2.95
C CYS A 42 -3.62 -8.16 -3.97
N PRO A 43 -4.27 -8.63 -5.05
CA PRO A 43 -3.62 -9.46 -6.07
C PRO A 43 -2.83 -8.68 -7.14
N SER A 44 -2.73 -7.34 -7.07
CA SER A 44 -1.99 -6.54 -8.05
C SER A 44 -0.48 -6.69 -7.83
N SER A 45 0.28 -6.80 -8.92
CA SER A 45 1.75 -6.81 -8.94
C SER A 45 2.37 -5.43 -9.12
N HIS A 46 1.58 -4.43 -9.49
CA HIS A 46 2.05 -3.08 -9.81
C HIS A 46 1.61 -2.08 -8.75
N GLY A 47 2.46 -1.08 -8.53
CA GLY A 47 2.16 0.05 -7.66
C GLY A 47 3.38 0.47 -6.84
N ALA A 48 3.14 1.42 -5.93
CA ALA A 48 4.11 1.87 -4.96
C ALA A 48 4.04 1.00 -3.70
N PHE A 49 5.17 0.44 -3.28
CA PHE A 49 5.25 -0.49 -2.16
C PHE A 49 6.01 0.10 -0.98
N LYS A 50 5.63 -0.29 0.24
CA LYS A 50 6.42 -0.14 1.47
C LYS A 50 6.43 -1.47 2.21
N GLN A 51 7.44 -1.67 3.05
CA GLN A 51 7.49 -2.84 3.93
C GLN A 51 6.49 -2.69 5.06
N THR A 52 5.93 -3.82 5.46
CA THR A 52 5.12 -3.96 6.67
C THR A 52 6.00 -4.22 7.89
N VAL A 53 5.46 -4.05 9.09
CA VAL A 53 6.16 -4.42 10.34
C VAL A 53 6.59 -5.89 10.39
N ASP A 54 5.87 -6.77 9.68
CA ASP A 54 6.14 -8.21 9.61
C ASP A 54 7.07 -8.60 8.42
N ASN A 55 7.85 -7.65 7.89
CA ASN A 55 8.75 -7.83 6.73
C ASN A 55 8.08 -8.27 5.41
N ASN A 56 6.75 -8.26 5.35
CA ASN A 56 6.00 -8.39 4.10
C ASN A 56 5.97 -7.07 3.32
N TRP A 57 5.40 -7.09 2.11
CA TRP A 57 5.18 -5.91 1.30
C TRP A 57 3.70 -5.59 1.16
N ALA A 58 3.35 -4.31 1.22
CA ALA A 58 2.01 -3.84 0.93
C ALA A 58 2.08 -2.60 0.04
N HIS A 59 1.06 -2.41 -0.79
CA HIS A 59 0.92 -1.17 -1.53
C HIS A 59 0.55 -0.02 -0.59
N VAL A 60 1.14 1.15 -0.85
CA VAL A 60 0.79 2.39 -0.16
C VAL A 60 -0.69 2.71 -0.31
N VAL A 61 -1.25 2.54 -1.51
CA VAL A 61 -2.68 2.75 -1.75
C VAL A 61 -3.55 1.77 -0.98
N CYS A 62 -3.15 0.49 -0.83
CA CYS A 62 -3.91 -0.46 -0.01
C CYS A 62 -3.93 -0.05 1.46
N ALA A 63 -2.80 0.46 1.97
CA ALA A 63 -2.72 0.96 3.34
C ALA A 63 -3.55 2.22 3.57
N LEU A 64 -3.65 3.12 2.58
CA LEU A 64 -4.46 4.35 2.68
C LEU A 64 -5.97 4.08 2.77
N TRP A 65 -6.47 3.06 2.07
CA TRP A 65 -7.92 2.83 1.96
C TRP A 65 -8.49 1.82 2.96
N LEU A 66 -7.65 1.07 3.66
CA LEU A 66 -8.10 0.10 4.66
C LEU A 66 -7.98 0.71 6.05
N ASN A 67 -9.12 0.99 6.70
CA ASN A 67 -9.17 1.63 8.01
C ASN A 67 -8.37 0.93 9.11
N GLU A 68 -8.11 -0.37 8.98
CA GLU A 68 -7.31 -1.13 9.93
C GLU A 68 -5.80 -1.00 9.72
N VAL A 69 -5.39 -0.55 8.54
CA VAL A 69 -4.00 -0.44 8.11
C VAL A 69 -3.57 1.01 8.23
N HIS A 70 -2.37 1.24 8.73
CA HIS A 70 -1.84 2.58 8.93
C HIS A 70 -0.33 2.58 8.72
N PHE A 71 0.25 3.78 8.64
CA PHE A 71 1.70 3.95 8.62
C PHE A 71 2.17 4.28 10.03
N ALA A 72 3.16 3.54 10.55
CA ALA A 72 3.70 3.80 11.88
C ALA A 72 4.38 5.17 11.96
N ASN A 73 4.96 5.65 10.85
CA ASN A 73 5.36 7.03 10.67
C ASN A 73 4.58 7.65 9.51
N SER A 74 3.78 8.68 9.78
CA SER A 74 2.94 9.36 8.78
C SER A 74 3.72 10.28 7.84
N VAL A 75 4.91 10.76 8.24
CA VAL A 75 5.78 11.61 7.40
C VAL A 75 6.48 10.76 6.35
N PHE A 76 7.13 9.69 6.79
CA PHE A 76 7.83 8.78 5.88
C PHE A 76 6.90 7.76 5.24
N MET A 77 5.64 7.66 5.69
CA MET A 77 4.66 6.65 5.28
C MET A 77 5.24 5.23 5.34
N GLU A 78 5.91 4.87 6.43
CA GLU A 78 6.47 3.54 6.66
C GLU A 78 6.82 3.29 8.15
N PRO A 79 6.97 2.03 8.57
CA PRO A 79 6.44 0.83 7.93
C PRO A 79 4.91 0.81 7.93
N ILE A 80 4.33 -0.10 7.14
CA ILE A 80 2.88 -0.36 7.14
C ILE A 80 2.55 -1.31 8.31
N ASP A 81 1.60 -0.93 9.15
CA ASP A 81 1.13 -1.72 10.29
C ASP A 81 -0.39 -1.99 10.19
N GLY A 82 -0.92 -2.90 11.03
CA GLY A 82 -2.33 -3.27 11.08
C GLY A 82 -2.77 -4.29 10.02
N VAL A 83 -1.84 -4.82 9.22
CA VAL A 83 -2.09 -5.77 8.13
C VAL A 83 -2.75 -7.05 8.63
N ALA A 84 -2.23 -7.68 9.68
CA ALA A 84 -2.78 -8.91 10.23
C ALA A 84 -4.26 -8.76 10.65
N ASN A 85 -4.59 -7.61 11.25
CA ASN A 85 -5.96 -7.28 11.67
C ASN A 85 -6.90 -7.08 10.47
N SER A 86 -6.41 -6.40 9.42
CA SER A 86 -7.15 -6.22 8.16
C SER A 86 -7.45 -7.56 7.48
N LEU A 87 -6.43 -8.42 7.35
CA LEU A 87 -6.57 -9.75 6.76
C LEU A 87 -7.53 -10.62 7.55
N ARG A 88 -7.44 -10.66 8.89
CA ARG A 88 -8.36 -11.41 9.75
C ARG A 88 -9.83 -11.05 9.49
N ARG A 89 -10.13 -9.77 9.28
CA ARG A 89 -11.50 -9.28 9.06
C ARG A 89 -11.99 -9.47 7.62
N ARG A 90 -11.09 -9.36 6.64
CA ARG A 90 -11.47 -9.14 5.23
C ARG A 90 -11.06 -10.26 4.27
N CYS A 91 -10.24 -11.23 4.69
CA CYS A 91 -9.72 -12.28 3.79
C CYS A 91 -10.79 -13.21 3.19
N LYS A 92 -11.95 -13.32 3.85
CA LYS A 92 -13.07 -14.15 3.37
C LYS A 92 -13.90 -13.47 2.29
N LEU A 93 -13.74 -12.15 2.11
CA LEU A 93 -14.49 -11.38 1.12
C LEU A 93 -14.01 -11.69 -0.31
N ARG A 94 -14.94 -11.65 -1.27
CA ARG A 94 -14.64 -11.80 -2.70
C ARG A 94 -14.70 -10.43 -3.36
N CYS A 95 -13.61 -10.01 -3.98
CA CYS A 95 -13.57 -8.74 -4.70
C CYS A 95 -14.56 -8.77 -5.88
N ILE A 96 -15.40 -7.74 -6.00
CA ILE A 96 -16.39 -7.66 -7.07
C ILE A 96 -15.78 -7.36 -8.44
N VAL A 97 -14.60 -6.75 -8.48
CA VAL A 97 -13.89 -6.39 -9.71
C VAL A 97 -13.11 -7.60 -10.23
N CYS A 98 -12.18 -8.12 -9.45
CA CYS A 98 -11.31 -9.21 -9.90
C CYS A 98 -11.86 -10.63 -9.61
N LYS A 99 -12.97 -10.75 -8.88
CA LYS A 99 -13.65 -12.01 -8.54
C LYS A 99 -12.81 -13.03 -7.73
N LYS A 100 -11.69 -12.60 -7.12
CA LYS A 100 -10.80 -13.41 -6.27
C LYS A 100 -11.04 -13.17 -4.77
N LYS A 101 -10.72 -14.17 -3.94
CA LYS A 101 -10.67 -14.10 -2.47
C LYS A 101 -9.21 -14.02 -2.01
N VAL A 102 -8.59 -12.86 -2.19
CA VAL A 102 -7.16 -12.63 -1.91
C VAL A 102 -7.02 -11.30 -1.18
N GLY A 103 -6.16 -11.28 -0.15
CA GLY A 103 -5.83 -10.07 0.60
C GLY A 103 -7.02 -9.54 1.42
N ALA A 104 -7.18 -8.22 1.45
CA ALA A 104 -8.22 -7.53 2.21
C ALA A 104 -9.07 -6.66 1.26
N CYS A 105 -10.34 -7.04 1.06
CA CYS A 105 -11.23 -6.28 0.19
C CYS A 105 -11.72 -4.99 0.87
N LEU A 106 -11.61 -3.87 0.15
CA LEU A 106 -12.34 -2.65 0.47
C LEU A 106 -13.85 -2.91 0.31
N GLN A 107 -14.64 -2.32 1.20
CA GLN A 107 -16.10 -2.40 1.14
C GLN A 107 -16.65 -0.99 0.94
N CYS A 108 -17.74 -0.90 0.16
CA CYS A 108 -18.45 0.35 -0.03
C CYS A 108 -18.85 0.92 1.34
N SER A 109 -18.44 2.14 1.63
CA SER A 109 -18.95 2.90 2.75
C SER A 109 -20.38 3.31 2.41
N LYS A 110 -21.38 2.68 3.05
CA LYS A 110 -22.66 3.36 3.25
C LYS A 110 -22.38 4.49 4.22
N VAL A 111 -21.95 5.64 3.70
CA VAL A 111 -22.12 6.89 4.42
C VAL A 111 -23.63 7.10 4.43
N LEU A 112 -24.29 6.66 5.50
CA LEU A 112 -25.50 7.34 5.90
C LEU A 112 -25.02 8.75 6.16
N LEU A 113 -25.26 9.65 5.20
CA LEU A 113 -25.40 11.05 5.50
C LEU A 113 -26.52 11.09 6.54
N LEU A 114 -26.18 10.90 7.82
CA LEU A 114 -26.92 11.57 8.86
C LEU A 114 -26.83 13.02 8.42
N PRO A 115 -27.94 13.60 7.93
CA PRO A 115 -27.91 15.00 7.62
C PRO A 115 -27.45 15.66 8.93
N LEU A 116 -26.46 16.53 8.83
CA LEU A 116 -26.23 17.51 9.87
C LEU A 116 -27.55 18.30 9.99
N LEU A 117 -28.45 17.81 10.83
CA LEU A 117 -29.66 18.44 11.36
C LEU A 117 -29.55 18.32 12.88
#